data_AF-A0A1F5PYG1-F1
#
_entry.id   AF-A0A1F5PYG1-F1
#
_cell.length_a   1.000
_cell.length_b   1.000
_cell.length_c   1.000
_cell.angle_alpha   90.00
_cell.angle_beta   90.00
_cell.angle_gamma   90.00
#
_symmetry.space_group_name_H-M   'P 1'
#
loop_
_entity.id
_entity.type
_entity.pdbx_description
1 polymer ?
#
loop_
_entity_poly.entity_id
_entity_poly.type
_entity_poly.pdbx_seq_one_letter_code
_entity_poly.pdbx_strand_id
1 'polypeptide(L)'
;MKQKLSLVYIFGVLSPIILMVLNGYIGERNHNSWNYDNLNSISSMFLMISIFFSGVIVFLNYKNTKRSFWYTLSITTGIVLILLLWFGRSVSNIGF
;
A
#
# COMPACT_ATOMS: atom_id res chain seq x y z
N MET A 1 2.05 -21.56 -10.44
CA MET A 1 1.09 -20.44 -10.25
C MET A 1 1.19 -19.79 -8.87
N LYS A 2 1.16 -20.57 -7.77
CA LYS A 2 1.32 -20.05 -6.40
C LYS A 2 2.59 -19.20 -6.19
N GLN A 3 3.75 -19.67 -6.68
CA GLN A 3 5.01 -18.91 -6.62
C GLN A 3 4.99 -17.58 -7.39
N LYS A 4 4.23 -17.47 -8.49
CA LYS A 4 4.10 -16.20 -9.22
C LYS A 4 3.29 -15.18 -8.44
N LEU A 5 2.19 -15.62 -7.81
CA LEU A 5 1.34 -14.77 -6.97
C LEU A 5 2.06 -14.31 -5.69
N SER A 6 2.86 -15.17 -5.07
CA SER A 6 3.66 -14.78 -3.91
C SER A 6 4.70 -13.72 -4.25
N LEU A 7 5.36 -13.82 -5.42
CA LEU A 7 6.30 -12.80 -5.88
C LEU A 7 5.59 -11.47 -6.17
N VAL A 8 4.43 -11.50 -6.84
CA VAL A 8 3.63 -10.29 -7.08
C VAL A 8 3.18 -9.66 -5.77
N TYR A 9 2.82 -10.45 -4.77
CA TYR A 9 2.46 -9.93 -3.45
C TYR A 9 3.66 -9.31 -2.74
N ILE A 10 4.82 -9.98 -2.75
CA ILE A 10 6.03 -9.49 -2.07
C ILE A 10 6.53 -8.20 -2.72
N PHE A 11 6.66 -8.16 -4.04
CA PHE A 11 7.21 -7.00 -4.76
C PHE A 11 6.18 -5.92 -5.08
N GLY A 12 4.90 -6.27 -5.20
CA GLY A 12 3.84 -5.33 -5.56
C GLY A 12 3.08 -4.77 -4.35
N VAL A 13 3.01 -5.51 -3.24
CA VAL A 13 2.25 -5.10 -2.05
C VAL A 13 3.18 -4.83 -0.86
N LEU A 14 4.06 -5.77 -0.50
CA LEU A 14 4.91 -5.63 0.69
C LEU A 14 6.05 -4.62 0.49
N SER A 15 6.77 -4.66 -0.63
CA SER A 15 7.92 -3.77 -0.83
C SER A 15 7.52 -2.29 -0.83
N PRO A 16 6.42 -1.83 -1.47
CA PRO A 16 6.05 -0.42 -1.39
C PRO A 16 5.57 -0.03 0.02
N ILE A 17 4.96 -0.94 0.79
CA ILE A 17 4.64 -0.69 2.21
C ILE A 17 5.92 -0.47 3.02
N ILE A 18 6.94 -1.30 2.82
CA ILE A 18 8.23 -1.14 3.52
C ILE A 18 8.88 0.19 3.12
N LEU A 19 8.89 0.53 1.84
CA LEU A 19 9.40 1.83 1.36
C LEU A 19 8.62 3.01 1.93
N MET A 20 7.29 2.90 2.05
CA MET A 20 6.44 3.91 2.69
C MET A 20 6.82 4.12 4.15
N VAL A 21 7.02 3.04 4.92
CA VAL A 21 7.42 3.14 6.33
C VAL A 21 8.82 3.75 6.47
N LEU A 22 9.78 3.32 5.64
CA LEU A 22 11.12 3.90 5.63
C LEU A 22 11.08 5.39 5.26
N ASN A 23 10.26 5.76 4.28
CA ASN A 23 10.07 7.14 3.85
C ASN A 23 9.46 8.01 4.97
N GLY A 24 8.48 7.47 5.71
CA GLY A 24 7.92 8.12 6.89
C GLY A 24 8.95 8.32 8.00
N TYR A 25 9.75 7.30 8.30
CA TYR A 25 10.81 7.37 9.32
C TYR A 25 11.90 8.40 8.96
N ILE A 26 12.27 8.51 7.69
CA ILE A 26 13.20 9.56 7.21
C ILE A 26 12.54 10.94 7.31
N GLY A 27 11.23 11.04 7.04
CA GLY A 27 10.47 12.29 7.10
C GLY A 27 10.31 12.87 8.49
N GLU A 28 10.15 12.05 9.53
CA GLU A 28 10.10 12.53 10.92
C GLU A 28 11.40 13.23 11.35
N ARG A 29 12.55 12.84 10.80
CA ARG A 29 13.83 13.53 11.10
C ARG A 29 13.97 14.90 10.44
N ASN A 30 13.23 15.14 9.36
CA ASN A 30 13.34 16.35 8.55
C ASN A 30 12.02 17.14 8.60
N HIS A 31 11.73 17.78 9.74
CA HIS A 31 10.56 18.66 9.98
C HIS A 31 10.56 19.97 9.18
N ASN A 32 11.29 20.07 8.07
CA ASN A 32 11.10 21.17 7.13
C ASN A 32 9.81 20.93 6.34
N SER A 33 8.87 21.87 6.41
CA SER A 33 7.53 21.77 5.80
C SER A 33 7.54 21.29 4.35
N TRP A 34 8.48 21.77 3.53
CA TRP A 34 8.57 21.36 2.12
C TRP A 34 9.05 19.90 1.92
N ASN A 35 9.96 19.42 2.77
CA ASN A 35 10.37 18.01 2.74
C ASN A 35 9.26 17.12 3.29
N TYR A 36 8.54 17.56 4.31
CA TYR A 36 7.43 16.81 4.90
C TYR A 36 6.30 16.59 3.89
N ASP A 37 5.89 17.63 3.15
CA ASP A 37 4.83 17.52 2.13
C ASP A 37 5.20 16.59 0.96
N ASN A 38 6.44 16.70 0.46
CA ASN A 38 6.95 15.84 -0.60
C ASN A 38 7.05 14.37 -0.14
N LEU A 39 7.51 14.14 1.09
CA LEU A 39 7.61 12.80 1.67
C LEU A 39 6.22 12.19 1.89
N ASN A 40 5.24 12.98 2.31
CA ASN A 40 3.85 12.53 2.42
C ASN A 40 3.26 12.15 1.05
N SER A 41 3.54 12.93 0.00
CA SER A 41 3.15 12.61 -1.37
C SER A 41 3.76 11.28 -1.84
N ILE A 42 5.06 11.05 -1.60
CA ILE A 42 5.74 9.80 -1.96
C ILE A 42 5.13 8.60 -1.21
N SER A 43 4.89 8.73 0.09
CA SER A 43 4.24 7.69 0.90
C SER A 43 2.84 7.36 0.37
N SER A 44 2.06 8.36 -0.03
CA SER A 44 0.74 8.15 -0.62
C SER A 44 0.79 7.42 -1.98
N MET A 45 1.81 7.68 -2.80
CA MET A 45 2.04 6.96 -4.05
C MET A 45 2.36 5.49 -3.81
N PHE A 46 3.26 5.18 -2.86
CA PHE A 46 3.57 3.80 -2.50
C PHE A 46 2.33 3.05 -1.99
N LEU A 47 1.50 3.73 -1.20
CA LEU A 47 0.26 3.17 -0.70
C LEU A 47 -0.72 2.85 -1.86
N MET A 48 -0.87 3.77 -2.83
CA MET A 48 -1.68 3.52 -4.04
C MET A 48 -1.16 2.34 -4.87
N ILE A 49 0.16 2.20 -5.02
CA ILE A 49 0.77 1.05 -5.71
C ILE A 49 0.40 -0.26 -5.00
N SER A 50 0.52 -0.33 -3.68
CA SER A 50 0.17 -1.53 -2.90
C SER A 50 -1.33 -1.87 -2.99
N ILE A 51 -2.21 -0.87 -3.01
CA ILE A 51 -3.66 -1.08 -3.24
C ILE A 51 -3.89 -1.66 -4.63
N PHE A 52 -3.27 -1.08 -5.66
CA PHE A 52 -3.41 -1.54 -7.04
C PHE A 52 -2.98 -3.00 -7.20
N PHE A 53 -1.80 -3.37 -6.70
CA PHE A 53 -1.31 -4.75 -6.78
C PHE A 53 -2.14 -5.73 -5.94
N SER A 54 -2.70 -5.29 -4.81
CA SER A 54 -3.67 -6.09 -4.06
C SER A 54 -4.89 -6.41 -4.95
N GLY A 55 -5.43 -5.41 -5.65
CA GLY A 55 -6.50 -5.59 -6.64
C GLY A 55 -6.12 -6.52 -7.79
N VAL A 56 -4.90 -6.41 -8.33
CA VAL A 56 -4.39 -7.31 -9.39
C VAL A 56 -4.38 -8.76 -8.92
N ILE A 57 -3.91 -9.04 -7.70
CA ILE A 57 -3.86 -10.41 -7.16
C ILE A 57 -5.28 -10.96 -6.95
N VAL A 58 -6.21 -10.14 -6.48
CA VAL A 58 -7.63 -10.51 -6.34
C VAL A 58 -8.22 -10.86 -7.70
N PHE A 59 -8.03 -9.98 -8.70
CA PHE A 59 -8.52 -10.18 -10.07
C PHE A 59 -7.96 -11.45 -10.71
N LEU A 60 -6.65 -11.69 -10.56
CA LEU A 60 -6.01 -12.91 -11.07
C LEU A 60 -6.54 -14.17 -10.37
N ASN A 61 -6.76 -14.16 -9.05
CA ASN A 61 -7.33 -15.32 -8.36
C ASN A 61 -8.80 -15.55 -8.74
N TYR A 62 -9.59 -14.47 -8.91
CA TYR A 62 -10.97 -14.53 -9.37
C TYR A 62 -11.08 -15.16 -10.76
N LYS A 63 -10.28 -14.67 -11.73
CA LYS A 63 -10.24 -15.20 -13.11
C LYS A 63 -9.91 -16.69 -13.17
N ASN A 64 -9.11 -17.17 -12.22
CA ASN A 64 -8.66 -18.57 -12.18
C ASN A 64 -9.51 -19.46 -11.26
N THR A 65 -10.67 -18.97 -10.78
CA THR A 65 -11.67 -19.71 -9.96
C THR A 65 -11.09 -20.49 -8.78
N LYS A 66 -9.94 -20.06 -8.26
CA LYS A 66 -9.28 -20.66 -7.09
C LYS A 66 -9.39 -19.69 -5.93
N ARG A 67 -10.29 -19.97 -4.99
CA ARG A 67 -10.24 -19.36 -3.65
C ARG A 67 -8.96 -19.86 -2.97
N SER A 68 -7.92 -19.06 -3.05
CA SER A 68 -6.60 -19.34 -2.47
C SER A 68 -6.36 -18.47 -1.26
N PHE A 69 -5.48 -18.89 -0.35
CA PHE A 69 -4.96 -18.06 0.74
C PHE A 69 -4.59 -16.64 0.27
N TRP A 70 -3.96 -16.54 -0.91
CA TRP A 70 -3.56 -15.26 -1.52
C TRP A 70 -4.74 -14.35 -1.89
N TYR A 71 -5.91 -14.91 -2.18
CA TYR A 71 -7.12 -14.14 -2.47
C TYR A 71 -7.60 -13.42 -1.21
N THR A 72 -7.82 -14.17 -0.13
CA THR A 72 -8.27 -13.61 1.15
C THR A 72 -7.26 -12.61 1.69
N LEU A 73 -5.97 -12.97 1.67
CA LEU A 73 -4.90 -12.09 2.14
C LEU A 73 -4.90 -10.75 1.40
N SER A 74 -4.96 -10.77 0.06
CA SER A 74 -4.93 -9.55 -0.76
C SER A 74 -6.17 -8.67 -0.58
N ILE A 75 -7.35 -9.27 -0.35
CA ILE A 75 -8.56 -8.50 -0.02
C ILE A 75 -8.39 -7.81 1.33
N THR A 76 -7.98 -8.56 2.36
CA THR A 76 -7.82 -8.01 3.71
C THR A 76 -6.78 -6.89 3.73
N THR A 77 -5.63 -7.07 3.08
CA THR A 77 -4.61 -6.01 2.99
C THR A 77 -5.09 -4.83 2.17
N GLY A 78 -5.78 -5.06 1.05
CA GLY A 78 -6.36 -3.99 0.24
C GLY A 78 -7.31 -3.10 1.04
N ILE A 79 -8.21 -3.69 1.84
CA ILE A 79 -9.15 -2.96 2.70
C ILE A 79 -8.39 -2.13 3.75
N VAL A 80 -7.42 -2.75 4.44
CA VAL A 80 -6.61 -2.04 5.46
C VAL A 80 -5.87 -0.86 4.85
N LEU A 81 -5.27 -1.03 3.68
CA LEU A 81 -4.57 0.06 2.99
C LEU A 81 -5.52 1.18 2.56
N ILE A 82 -6.70 0.85 2.04
CA ILE A 82 -7.72 1.87 1.68
C ILE A 82 -8.13 2.68 2.91
N LEU A 83 -8.35 2.01 4.05
CA LEU A 83 -8.65 2.69 5.31
C LEU A 83 -7.48 3.61 5.73
N LEU A 84 -6.24 3.14 5.63
CA LEU A 84 -5.05 3.92 5.97
C LEU A 84 -4.92 5.17 5.08
N LEU A 85 -5.19 5.04 3.77
CA LEU A 85 -5.23 6.17 2.83
C LEU A 85 -6.34 7.16 3.20
N TRP A 86 -7.53 6.65 3.55
CA TRP A 86 -8.68 7.48 3.92
C TRP A 86 -8.43 8.27 5.21
N PHE A 87 -7.88 7.61 6.24
CA PHE A 87 -7.49 8.27 7.49
C PHE A 87 -6.38 9.29 7.26
N GLY A 88 -5.33 8.94 6.51
CA GLY A 88 -4.24 9.86 6.19
C GLY A 88 -4.73 11.13 5.49
N ARG A 89 -5.65 11.00 4.52
CA ARG A 89 -6.27 12.15 3.85
C ARG A 89 -7.19 12.95 4.78
N SER A 90 -7.97 12.27 5.61
CA SER A 90 -8.89 12.94 6.53
C SER A 90 -8.14 13.78 7.57
N VAL A 91 -7.04 13.26 8.13
CA VAL A 91 -6.17 14.01 9.05
C VAL A 91 -5.53 15.20 8.34
N SER A 92 -4.99 15.00 7.13
CA SER A 92 -4.37 16.09 6.36
C SER A 92 -5.34 17.22 6.00
N ASN A 93 -6.61 16.91 5.67
CA ASN A 93 -7.63 17.91 5.39
C ASN A 93 -8.10 18.69 6.63
N ILE A 94 -7.86 18.19 7.84
CA ILE A 94 -8.26 18.85 9.10
C ILE A 94 -7.20 19.90 9.55
N GLY A 95 -6.05 20.00 8.87
CA GLY A 95 -5.09 21.08 9.08
C GLY A 95 -4.20 20.91 10.31
N PHE A 96 -3.86 19.66 10.68
CA PHE A 96 -2.78 19.34 11.62
C PHE A 96 -1.45 19.12 10.90
#